data_AF-A0A7S2QBS7-F1
#
_entry.id   AF-A0A7S2QBS7-F1
#
_cell.length_a   1.000
_cell.length_b   1.000
_cell.length_c   1.000
_cell.angle_alpha   90.00
_cell.angle_beta   90.00
_cell.angle_gamma   90.00
#
_symmetry.space_group_name_H-M   'P 1'
#
loop_
_entity.id
_entity.type
_entity.pdbx_description
1 polymer ?
#
loop_
_entity_poly.entity_id
_entity_poly.type
_entity_poly.pdbx_seq_one_letter_code
_entity_poly.pdbx_strand_id
1 'polypeptide(L)'
;GPWVAEKLRQDPQRQVLPFEGYADAYAHRGYSFFMREGFKSASSLKSGSFVHEEGWTVRHSRSKVVAVPPGVEVTIFVRDPVDLAHLEQSAAGVHDLADLGAEYKQALVENVDQFYVTCSDAYLKKMNRSGDIACWEGWEFFVRARDAVFCCIVLRRSFIPPLCDSAQDLAVLLRCPAQGLDSDACHALLD
;
A
#
# COMPACT_ATOMS: atom_id res chain seq x y z
N GLY A 1 1.80 25.11 26.71
CA GLY A 1 1.98 26.58 26.62
C GLY A 1 2.08 26.99 25.16
N PRO A 2 1.59 28.18 24.77
CA PRO A 2 1.48 28.59 23.36
C PRO A 2 2.82 28.59 22.60
N TRP A 3 3.93 28.68 23.34
CA TRP A 3 5.29 28.82 22.84
C TRP A 3 5.95 27.54 22.28
N VAL A 4 5.33 26.37 22.45
CA VAL A 4 5.86 25.10 21.89
C VAL A 4 5.35 24.85 20.47
N ALA A 5 4.16 25.35 20.14
CA ALA A 5 3.52 25.14 18.84
C ALA A 5 4.13 26.01 17.72
N GLU A 6 4.75 27.14 18.06
CA GLU A 6 5.37 28.05 17.09
C GLU A 6 6.74 27.54 16.59
N LYS A 7 7.52 26.87 17.46
CA LYS A 7 8.86 26.34 17.11
C LYS A 7 8.84 25.11 16.21
N LEU A 8 7.71 24.42 16.08
CA LEU A 8 7.56 23.29 15.16
C LEU A 8 7.22 23.72 13.71
N ARG A 9 6.97 25.01 13.46
CA ARG A 9 6.59 25.52 12.12
C ARG A 9 7.77 25.93 11.24
N GLN A 10 9.00 25.92 11.74
CA GLN A 10 10.16 26.39 10.99
C GLN A 10 11.39 25.49 11.19
N ASP A 11 11.21 24.18 11.00
CA ASP A 11 12.36 23.34 10.65
C ASP A 11 12.44 23.26 9.11
N PRO A 12 13.29 24.06 8.45
CA PRO A 12 13.48 23.98 7.00
C PRO A 12 14.02 22.60 6.54
N GLN A 13 14.48 21.73 7.45
CA GLN A 13 14.83 20.34 7.14
C GLN A 13 13.64 19.35 7.18
N ARG A 14 12.45 19.81 7.59
CA ARG A 14 11.19 19.05 7.51
C ARG A 14 10.29 19.56 6.38
N GLN A 15 10.87 20.06 5.31
CA GLN A 15 10.11 20.24 4.09
C GLN A 15 9.79 18.84 3.57
N VAL A 16 8.51 18.44 3.60
CA VAL A 16 8.04 17.26 2.87
C VAL A 16 8.35 17.54 1.41
N LEU A 17 9.42 16.94 0.91
CA LEU A 17 9.78 17.05 -0.49
C LEU A 17 8.64 16.44 -1.33
N PRO A 18 8.36 16.97 -2.54
CA PRO A 18 7.47 16.30 -3.47
C PRO A 18 7.92 14.83 -3.66
N PHE A 19 7.04 13.96 -4.15
CA PHE A 19 7.33 12.55 -4.40
C PHE A 19 8.41 12.38 -5.50
N GLU A 20 9.65 12.73 -5.20
CA GLU A 20 10.78 12.71 -6.12
C GLU A 20 11.04 11.28 -6.60
N GLY A 21 11.09 11.11 -7.92
CA GLY A 21 11.23 9.80 -8.55
C GLY A 21 9.94 8.97 -8.55
N TYR A 22 8.78 9.59 -8.33
CA TYR A 22 7.46 8.97 -8.54
C TYR A 22 6.71 9.65 -9.69
N ALA A 23 5.96 8.86 -10.45
CA ALA A 23 5.04 9.32 -11.48
C ALA A 23 3.58 9.10 -11.05
N ASP A 24 2.69 9.97 -11.50
CA ASP A 24 1.24 9.95 -11.24
C ASP A 24 0.40 9.45 -12.44
N ALA A 25 1.08 8.89 -13.44
CA ALA A 25 0.47 8.43 -14.69
C ALA A 25 -0.35 7.13 -14.56
N TYR A 26 -0.52 6.59 -13.35
CA TYR A 26 -1.10 5.29 -13.11
C TYR A 26 -2.52 5.42 -12.56
N ALA A 27 -3.47 4.79 -13.24
CA ALA A 27 -4.87 4.80 -12.81
C ALA A 27 -5.55 3.46 -13.08
N HIS A 28 -6.43 3.07 -12.16
CA HIS A 28 -7.24 1.86 -12.27
C HIS A 28 -8.58 2.06 -11.56
N ARG A 29 -9.69 1.70 -12.24
CA ARG A 29 -11.07 1.76 -11.70
C ARG A 29 -11.41 3.07 -10.95
N GLY A 30 -11.01 4.21 -11.50
CA GLY A 30 -11.33 5.55 -10.95
C GLY A 30 -10.36 6.06 -9.88
N TYR A 31 -9.35 5.27 -9.51
CA TYR A 31 -8.28 5.69 -8.60
C TYR A 31 -7.00 6.01 -9.38
N SER A 32 -6.27 7.02 -8.91
CA SER A 32 -4.94 7.39 -9.39
C SER A 32 -3.89 7.09 -8.33
N PHE A 33 -2.72 6.63 -8.74
CA PHE A 33 -1.65 6.19 -7.86
C PHE A 33 -0.34 6.87 -8.21
N PHE A 34 0.43 7.19 -7.18
CA PHE A 34 1.83 7.55 -7.32
C PHE A 34 2.65 6.29 -7.17
N MET A 35 3.45 5.95 -8.16
CA MET A 35 4.42 4.84 -8.09
C MET A 35 5.77 5.33 -8.58
N ARG A 36 6.85 4.64 -8.18
CA ARG A 36 8.21 4.97 -8.63
C ARG A 36 8.25 5.07 -10.17
N GLU A 37 9.05 5.99 -10.69
CA GLU A 37 9.34 6.03 -12.12
C GLU A 37 9.97 4.71 -12.57
N GLY A 38 9.56 4.20 -13.73
CA GLY A 38 10.06 2.93 -14.29
C GLY A 38 9.04 1.79 -14.31
N PHE A 39 7.96 1.88 -13.53
CA PHE A 39 6.85 0.92 -13.64
C PHE A 39 6.17 1.00 -15.00
N LYS A 40 5.90 -0.17 -15.59
CA LYS A 40 5.17 -0.32 -16.86
C LYS A 40 3.96 -1.21 -16.65
N SER A 41 2.88 -0.99 -17.40
CA SER A 41 1.71 -1.87 -17.34
C SER A 41 2.12 -3.29 -17.75
N ALA A 42 1.79 -4.28 -16.92
CA ALA A 42 2.10 -5.69 -17.16
C ALA A 42 1.36 -6.25 -18.39
N SER A 43 0.24 -5.62 -18.74
CA SER A 43 -0.54 -5.95 -19.94
C SER A 43 -0.97 -4.70 -20.68
N SER A 44 -1.32 -4.84 -21.96
CA SER A 44 -1.90 -3.74 -22.75
C SER A 44 -3.32 -3.36 -22.30
N LEU A 45 -3.96 -4.20 -21.47
CA LEU A 45 -5.25 -3.93 -20.85
C LEU A 45 -5.03 -3.20 -19.51
N LYS A 46 -5.96 -2.32 -19.14
CA LYS A 46 -5.94 -1.58 -17.86
C LYS A 46 -6.24 -2.50 -16.66
N SER A 47 -5.43 -3.54 -16.47
CA SER A 47 -5.62 -4.60 -15.47
C SER A 47 -5.27 -4.18 -14.05
N GLY A 48 -4.70 -2.98 -13.85
CA GLY A 48 -4.21 -2.55 -12.54
C GLY A 48 -2.92 -3.27 -12.10
N SER A 49 -2.23 -3.93 -13.03
CA SER A 49 -0.97 -4.63 -12.78
C SER A 49 0.20 -3.93 -13.48
N PHE A 50 1.29 -3.73 -12.74
CA PHE A 50 2.45 -2.97 -13.15
C PHE A 50 3.74 -3.68 -12.75
N VAL A 51 4.78 -3.59 -13.58
CA VAL A 51 6.08 -4.23 -13.34
C VAL A 51 7.20 -3.22 -13.45
N HIS A 52 8.15 -3.29 -12.52
CA HIS A 52 9.41 -2.58 -12.56
C HIS A 52 10.54 -3.59 -12.86
N GLU A 53 10.89 -3.72 -14.14
CA GLU A 53 11.85 -4.73 -14.62
C GLU A 53 13.27 -4.51 -14.08
N GLU A 54 13.68 -3.27 -13.85
CA GLU A 54 15.09 -2.94 -13.56
C GLU A 54 15.43 -2.83 -12.06
N GLY A 55 14.42 -2.80 -11.18
CA GLY A 55 14.61 -2.44 -9.77
C GLY A 55 15.06 -0.99 -9.59
N TRP A 56 15.39 -0.57 -8.36
CA TRP A 56 15.85 0.80 -8.10
C TRP A 56 16.71 0.88 -6.85
N THR A 57 17.35 2.03 -6.64
CA THR A 57 17.99 2.36 -5.37
C THR A 57 17.23 3.48 -4.67
N VAL A 58 17.12 3.38 -3.36
CA VAL A 58 16.45 4.38 -2.53
C VAL A 58 17.27 4.65 -1.28
N ARG A 59 17.35 5.92 -0.90
CA ARG A 59 17.93 6.33 0.37
C ARG A 59 16.90 6.06 1.46
N HIS A 60 17.12 5.02 2.25
CA HIS A 60 16.31 4.65 3.39
C HIS A 60 17.04 5.08 4.67
N SER A 61 16.39 5.85 5.54
CA SER A 61 17.01 6.51 6.71
C SER A 61 18.15 7.51 6.37
N ARG A 62 18.81 8.09 7.39
CA ARG A 62 19.74 9.23 7.22
C ARG A 62 21.00 8.93 6.38
N SER A 63 21.35 7.68 6.15
CA SER A 63 22.61 7.34 5.46
C SER A 63 22.64 6.01 4.72
N LYS A 64 21.58 5.19 4.77
CA LYS A 64 21.60 3.87 4.11
C LYS A 64 20.98 3.98 2.71
N VAL A 65 21.75 3.59 1.70
CA VAL A 65 21.22 3.35 0.35
C VAL A 65 20.89 1.88 0.24
N VAL A 66 19.67 1.59 -0.17
CA VAL A 66 19.12 0.24 -0.28
C VAL A 66 18.77 -0.01 -1.74
N ALA A 67 19.13 -1.20 -2.22
CA ALA A 67 18.79 -1.65 -3.56
C ALA A 67 17.54 -2.54 -3.49
N VAL A 68 16.49 -2.15 -4.22
CA VAL A 68 15.33 -2.99 -4.48
C VAL A 68 15.62 -3.78 -5.76
N PRO A 69 15.48 -5.11 -5.75
CA PRO A 69 15.85 -5.93 -6.89
C PRO A 69 14.92 -5.72 -8.10
N PRO A 70 15.35 -6.15 -9.29
CA PRO A 70 14.52 -6.18 -10.49
C PRO A 70 13.30 -7.09 -10.34
N GLY A 71 12.29 -6.86 -11.18
CA GLY A 71 11.11 -7.72 -11.27
C GLY A 71 10.08 -7.49 -10.17
N VAL A 72 9.97 -6.25 -9.67
CA VAL A 72 8.90 -5.90 -8.72
C VAL A 72 7.58 -5.77 -9.46
N GLU A 73 6.56 -6.46 -8.97
CA GLU A 73 5.21 -6.41 -9.53
C GLU A 73 4.26 -5.77 -8.51
N VAL A 74 3.40 -4.86 -8.96
CA VAL A 74 2.33 -4.24 -8.19
C VAL A 74 1.01 -4.56 -8.86
N THR A 75 0.07 -5.15 -8.14
CA THR A 75 -1.28 -5.43 -8.62
C THR A 75 -2.29 -4.76 -7.70
N ILE A 76 -3.20 -4.00 -8.30
CA ILE A 76 -4.21 -3.21 -7.60
C ILE A 76 -5.58 -3.82 -7.88
N PHE A 77 -6.25 -4.26 -6.83
CA PHE A 77 -7.64 -4.70 -6.87
C PHE A 77 -8.53 -3.61 -6.29
N VAL A 78 -9.58 -3.27 -7.02
CA VAL A 78 -10.61 -2.32 -6.57
C VAL A 78 -11.95 -3.07 -6.58
N ARG A 79 -12.47 -3.37 -5.39
CA ARG A 79 -13.77 -4.05 -5.23
C ARG A 79 -14.91 -3.08 -5.55
N ASP A 80 -16.09 -3.63 -5.79
CA ASP A 80 -17.27 -2.80 -5.98
C ASP A 80 -17.67 -2.15 -4.64
N PRO A 81 -18.26 -0.93 -4.66
CA PRO A 81 -18.70 -0.28 -3.44
C PRO A 81 -19.73 -1.12 -2.67
N VAL A 82 -19.66 -1.04 -1.35
CA VAL A 82 -20.58 -1.68 -0.41
C VAL A 82 -21.25 -0.61 0.44
N ASP A 83 -22.49 -0.88 0.84
CA ASP A 83 -23.27 0.00 1.71
C ASP A 83 -22.71 -0.03 3.15
N LEU A 84 -22.59 1.13 3.79
CA LEU A 84 -22.07 1.23 5.15
C LEU A 84 -22.97 0.54 6.18
N ALA A 85 -24.29 0.59 6.02
CA ALA A 85 -25.21 -0.11 6.90
C ALA A 85 -25.04 -1.62 6.78
N HIS A 86 -24.69 -2.13 5.60
CA HIS A 86 -24.34 -3.54 5.43
C HIS A 86 -23.04 -3.90 6.17
N LEU A 87 -22.02 -3.05 6.08
CA LEU A 87 -20.77 -3.23 6.82
C LEU A 87 -20.98 -3.18 8.33
N GLU A 88 -21.78 -2.25 8.85
CA GLU A 88 -22.10 -2.16 10.28
C GLU A 88 -22.84 -3.39 10.80
N GLN A 89 -23.77 -3.93 10.02
CA GLN A 89 -24.46 -5.18 10.35
C GLN A 89 -23.49 -6.37 10.37
N SER A 90 -22.46 -6.33 9.52
CA SER A 90 -21.41 -7.34 9.45
C SER A 90 -20.29 -7.16 10.48
N ALA A 91 -20.26 -6.03 11.21
CA ALA A 91 -19.28 -5.73 12.25
C ALA A 91 -19.37 -6.68 13.47
N ALA A 92 -20.30 -7.64 13.43
CA ALA A 92 -20.26 -8.86 14.23
C ALA A 92 -19.19 -9.88 13.76
N GLY A 93 -18.34 -9.55 12.77
CA GLY A 93 -17.12 -10.29 12.40
C GLY A 93 -17.07 -10.90 10.99
N VAL A 94 -17.80 -10.38 10.00
CA VAL A 94 -17.87 -10.98 8.64
C VAL A 94 -17.14 -10.16 7.56
N HIS A 95 -16.84 -8.88 7.81
CA HIS A 95 -16.14 -8.01 6.84
C HIS A 95 -15.07 -7.12 7.48
N ASP A 96 -14.31 -7.65 8.44
CA ASP A 96 -13.12 -6.96 8.94
C ASP A 96 -12.02 -6.94 7.87
N LEU A 97 -11.25 -5.86 7.83
CA LEU A 97 -10.09 -5.72 6.95
C LEU A 97 -9.01 -6.77 7.26
N ALA A 98 -8.90 -7.21 8.53
CA ALA A 98 -8.01 -8.29 8.90
C ALA A 98 -8.37 -9.62 8.22
N ASP A 99 -9.66 -9.94 8.13
CA ASP A 99 -10.15 -11.15 7.44
C ASP A 99 -9.90 -11.06 5.93
N LEU A 100 -10.18 -9.89 5.33
CA LEU A 100 -9.87 -9.66 3.92
C LEU A 100 -8.36 -9.76 3.65
N GLY A 101 -7.54 -9.23 4.56
CA GLY A 101 -6.09 -9.42 4.51
C GLY A 101 -5.69 -10.91 4.60
N ALA A 102 -6.37 -11.69 5.45
CA ALA A 102 -6.14 -13.12 5.56
C ALA A 102 -6.52 -13.88 4.27
N GLU A 103 -7.61 -13.50 3.60
CA GLU A 103 -8.00 -14.05 2.29
C GLU A 103 -6.92 -13.82 1.23
N TYR A 104 -6.43 -12.58 1.08
CA TYR A 104 -5.34 -12.26 0.14
C TYR A 104 -4.05 -13.01 0.49
N LYS A 105 -3.71 -13.09 1.77
CA LYS A 105 -2.55 -13.86 2.23
C LYS A 105 -2.69 -15.33 1.82
N GLN A 106 -3.84 -15.96 2.09
CA GLN A 106 -4.10 -17.35 1.74
C GLN A 106 -3.95 -17.59 0.24
N ALA A 107 -4.51 -16.71 -0.60
CA ALA A 107 -4.36 -16.81 -2.05
C ALA A 107 -2.90 -16.68 -2.52
N LEU A 108 -2.12 -15.81 -1.90
CA LEU A 108 -0.70 -15.59 -2.26
C LEU A 108 0.21 -16.75 -1.85
N VAL A 109 -0.12 -17.44 -0.75
CA VAL A 109 0.73 -18.50 -0.19
C VAL A 109 0.22 -19.91 -0.49
N GLU A 110 -0.88 -20.06 -1.22
CA GLU A 110 -1.53 -21.35 -1.49
C GLU A 110 -0.56 -22.43 -2.02
N ASN A 111 0.42 -22.03 -2.82
CA ASN A 111 1.42 -22.91 -3.43
C ASN A 111 2.85 -22.60 -2.96
N VAL A 112 3.00 -22.10 -1.73
CA VAL A 112 4.30 -21.74 -1.15
C VAL A 112 4.62 -22.70 0.00
N ASP A 113 5.63 -23.55 -0.20
CA ASP A 113 6.01 -24.61 0.75
C ASP A 113 6.36 -24.07 2.16
N GLN A 114 7.10 -22.96 2.22
CA GLN A 114 7.58 -22.36 3.46
C GLN A 114 7.55 -20.84 3.35
N PHE A 115 6.87 -20.20 4.30
CA PHE A 115 6.82 -18.75 4.43
C PHE A 115 6.73 -18.35 5.91
N TYR A 116 7.06 -17.08 6.17
CA TYR A 116 6.84 -16.45 7.46
C TYR A 116 6.17 -15.09 7.27
N VAL A 117 5.27 -14.78 8.19
CA VAL A 117 4.60 -13.48 8.27
C VAL A 117 5.44 -12.59 9.18
N THR A 118 6.00 -11.49 8.66
CA THR A 118 6.81 -10.56 9.47
C THR A 118 5.99 -9.39 10.01
N CYS A 119 4.85 -9.09 9.38
CA CYS A 119 3.93 -8.04 9.78
C CYS A 119 2.51 -8.47 9.40
N SER A 120 1.55 -8.19 10.26
CA SER A 120 0.12 -8.39 10.01
C SER A 120 -0.64 -7.50 10.99
N ASP A 121 -0.79 -6.23 10.65
CA ASP A 121 -1.25 -5.20 11.59
C ASP A 121 -2.13 -4.17 10.90
N ALA A 122 -2.75 -3.30 11.71
CA ALA A 122 -3.48 -2.15 11.20
C ALA A 122 -2.53 -1.19 10.48
N TYR A 123 -2.87 -0.84 9.24
CA TYR A 123 -2.09 0.08 8.42
C TYR A 123 -2.55 1.52 8.64
N LEU A 124 -1.63 2.36 9.14
CA LEU A 124 -1.86 3.79 9.26
C LEU A 124 -1.47 4.50 7.96
N LYS A 125 -2.48 4.90 7.18
CA LYS A 125 -2.27 5.64 5.93
C LYS A 125 -1.51 6.94 6.18
N LYS A 126 -0.25 6.98 5.75
CA LYS A 126 0.71 8.05 6.04
C LYS A 126 0.38 9.41 5.38
N MET A 127 -0.48 9.42 4.34
CA MET A 127 -0.76 10.60 3.52
C MET A 127 -2.26 10.72 3.19
N ASN A 128 -3.02 11.48 3.99
CA ASN A 128 -4.37 11.90 3.61
C ASN A 128 -4.32 13.29 2.96
N ARG A 129 -4.99 13.46 1.82
CA ARG A 129 -5.25 14.79 1.27
C ARG A 129 -6.17 15.51 2.24
N SER A 130 -5.79 16.72 2.65
CA SER A 130 -6.63 17.57 3.49
C SER A 130 -7.92 17.94 2.73
N GLY A 131 -9.08 17.73 3.36
CA GLY A 131 -10.38 18.11 2.81
C GLY A 131 -11.20 17.00 2.15
N ASP A 132 -10.73 15.75 2.11
CA ASP A 132 -11.60 14.61 1.79
C ASP A 132 -12.44 14.25 3.02
N ILE A 133 -13.77 14.17 2.85
CA ILE A 133 -14.69 13.70 3.89
C ILE A 133 -14.63 12.20 4.08
N ALA A 134 -14.09 11.48 3.09
CA ALA A 134 -13.91 10.05 3.17
C ALA A 134 -12.87 9.71 4.23
N CYS A 135 -13.16 8.72 5.08
CA CYS A 135 -12.17 8.16 5.99
C CYS A 135 -11.49 6.95 5.36
N TRP A 136 -10.30 6.65 5.87
CA TRP A 136 -9.49 5.53 5.41
C TRP A 136 -9.10 4.68 6.60
N GLU A 137 -9.42 3.40 6.49
CA GLU A 137 -8.93 2.34 7.37
C GLU A 137 -8.04 1.42 6.55
N GLY A 138 -7.10 0.74 7.20
CA GLY A 138 -6.18 -0.12 6.49
C GLY A 138 -5.70 -1.29 7.32
N TRP A 139 -5.32 -2.35 6.62
CA TRP A 139 -4.63 -3.50 7.16
C TRP A 139 -3.45 -3.83 6.24
N GLU A 140 -2.31 -4.15 6.81
CA GLU A 140 -1.15 -4.59 6.04
C GLU A 140 -0.70 -5.98 6.48
N PHE A 141 -0.11 -6.71 5.55
CA PHE A 141 0.72 -7.85 5.90
C PHE A 141 1.95 -7.93 5.01
N PHE A 142 2.98 -8.54 5.58
CA PHE A 142 4.21 -8.85 4.87
C PHE A 142 4.56 -10.31 5.06
N VAL A 143 4.74 -11.01 3.95
CA VAL A 143 5.12 -12.41 3.90
C VAL A 143 6.45 -12.54 3.18
N ARG A 144 7.36 -13.29 3.77
CA ARG A 144 8.60 -13.71 3.10
C ARG A 144 8.61 -15.21 2.92
N ALA A 145 8.76 -15.62 1.67
CA ALA A 145 8.99 -16.98 1.25
C ALA A 145 10.45 -17.14 0.81
N ARG A 146 10.81 -18.36 0.37
CA ARG A 146 12.17 -18.65 -0.13
C ARG A 146 12.53 -17.80 -1.35
N ASP A 147 11.62 -17.74 -2.33
CA ASP A 147 11.91 -17.17 -3.65
C ASP A 147 11.24 -15.81 -3.89
N ALA A 148 10.25 -15.46 -3.06
CA ALA A 148 9.49 -14.23 -3.18
C ALA A 148 9.17 -13.59 -1.83
N VAL A 149 8.98 -12.29 -1.88
CA VAL A 149 8.40 -11.46 -0.83
C VAL A 149 7.07 -10.92 -1.34
N PHE A 150 6.08 -10.96 -0.48
CA PHE A 150 4.76 -10.40 -0.73
C PHE A 150 4.45 -9.35 0.33
N CYS A 151 4.00 -8.19 -0.13
CA CYS A 151 3.39 -7.16 0.69
C CYS A 151 1.96 -6.98 0.21
N CYS A 152 1.03 -6.80 1.13
CA CYS A 152 -0.32 -6.40 0.79
C CYS A 152 -0.75 -5.29 1.74
N ILE A 153 -1.31 -4.23 1.17
CA ILE A 153 -2.03 -3.20 1.92
C ILE A 153 -3.47 -3.24 1.44
N VAL A 154 -4.37 -3.59 2.35
CA VAL A 154 -5.81 -3.49 2.14
C VAL A 154 -6.26 -2.17 2.73
N LEU A 155 -7.04 -1.41 1.98
CA LEU A 155 -7.57 -0.11 2.36
C LEU A 155 -9.09 -0.12 2.19
N ARG A 156 -9.82 0.39 3.19
CA ARG A 156 -11.24 0.72 3.08
C ARG A 156 -11.40 2.23 3.06
N ARG A 157 -11.98 2.74 1.98
CA ARG A 157 -12.42 4.13 1.88
C ARG A 157 -13.91 4.19 2.23
N SER A 158 -14.27 4.80 3.34
CA SER A 158 -15.67 4.96 3.77
C SER A 158 -16.15 6.40 3.60
N PHE A 159 -17.47 6.62 3.64
CA PHE A 159 -18.10 7.93 3.47
C PHE A 159 -17.82 8.55 2.10
N ILE A 160 -17.94 7.75 1.05
CA ILE A 160 -17.70 8.19 -0.32
C ILE A 160 -18.81 9.18 -0.76
N PRO A 161 -18.47 10.40 -1.22
CA PRO A 161 -19.47 11.36 -1.72
C PRO A 161 -20.27 10.82 -2.92
N PRO A 162 -21.51 11.32 -3.16
CA PRO A 162 -22.14 12.45 -2.47
C PRO A 162 -22.99 12.09 -1.26
N LEU A 163 -23.47 10.84 -1.17
CA LEU A 163 -24.39 10.41 -0.11
C LEU A 163 -23.66 9.99 1.17
N CYS A 164 -22.36 9.69 1.06
CA CYS A 164 -21.52 9.28 2.19
C CYS A 164 -22.03 8.02 2.91
N ASP A 165 -22.75 7.17 2.20
CA ASP A 165 -23.41 5.94 2.69
C ASP A 165 -22.71 4.67 2.19
N SER A 166 -21.60 4.80 1.47
CA SER A 166 -20.86 3.69 0.91
C SER A 166 -19.39 3.67 1.34
N ALA A 167 -18.83 2.46 1.31
CA ALA A 167 -17.41 2.19 1.40
C ALA A 167 -16.93 1.43 0.17
N GLN A 168 -15.62 1.48 -0.08
CA GLN A 168 -15.00 0.72 -1.15
C GLN A 168 -13.62 0.22 -0.70
N ASP A 169 -13.40 -1.08 -0.92
CA ASP A 169 -12.16 -1.74 -0.55
C ASP A 169 -11.20 -1.79 -1.74
N LEU A 170 -9.92 -1.53 -1.45
CA LEU A 170 -8.81 -1.62 -2.36
C LEU A 170 -7.74 -2.52 -1.76
N ALA A 171 -7.10 -3.35 -2.58
CA ALA A 171 -5.92 -4.10 -2.18
C ALA A 171 -4.77 -3.80 -3.13
N VAL A 172 -3.63 -3.40 -2.55
CA VAL A 172 -2.38 -3.18 -3.27
C VAL A 172 -1.45 -4.33 -2.91
N LEU A 173 -1.24 -5.24 -3.86
CA LEU A 173 -0.38 -6.39 -3.71
C LEU A 173 0.95 -6.12 -4.41
N LEU A 174 2.03 -6.19 -3.65
CA LEU A 174 3.39 -6.11 -4.16
C LEU A 174 4.04 -7.49 -4.07
N ARG A 175 4.63 -7.93 -5.19
CA ARG A 175 5.46 -9.14 -5.27
C ARG A 175 6.86 -8.73 -5.69
N CYS A 176 7.85 -9.26 -4.99
CA CYS A 176 9.25 -8.97 -5.25
C CYS A 176 10.08 -10.25 -5.13
N PRO A 177 11.09 -10.50 -5.98
CA PRO A 177 12.01 -11.62 -5.77
C PRO A 177 12.72 -11.51 -4.41
N ALA A 178 12.81 -12.62 -3.67
CA ALA A 178 13.43 -12.63 -2.35
C ALA A 178 14.96 -12.48 -2.40
N GLN A 179 15.58 -12.78 -3.56
CA GLN A 179 17.02 -12.73 -3.73
C GLN A 179 17.52 -11.29 -3.63
N GLY A 180 18.43 -11.04 -2.68
CA GLY A 180 19.02 -9.71 -2.47
C GLY A 180 18.21 -8.77 -1.58
N LEU A 181 17.04 -9.18 -1.08
CA LEU A 181 16.28 -8.40 -0.10
C LEU A 181 16.81 -8.58 1.33
N ASP A 182 17.44 -7.53 1.86
CA ASP A 182 17.70 -7.39 3.29
C ASP A 182 16.49 -6.78 4.02
N SER A 183 16.54 -6.69 5.35
CA SER A 183 15.43 -6.14 6.14
C SER A 183 15.09 -4.70 5.77
N ASP A 184 16.09 -3.90 5.40
CA ASP A 184 15.88 -2.50 5.03
C ASP A 184 15.24 -2.37 3.64
N ALA A 185 15.54 -3.29 2.72
CA ALA A 185 14.86 -3.38 1.42
C ALA A 185 13.40 -3.77 1.59
N CYS A 186 13.09 -4.65 2.55
CA CYS A 186 11.70 -4.96 2.91
C CYS A 186 10.96 -3.72 3.43
N HIS A 187 11.57 -2.94 4.31
CA HIS A 187 10.97 -1.69 4.81
C HIS A 187 10.81 -0.65 3.69
N ALA A 188 11.79 -0.53 2.81
CA ALA A 188 11.73 0.38 1.67
C ALA A 188 10.66 -0.01 0.63
N LEU A 189 10.20 -1.26 0.61
CA LEU A 189 9.04 -1.69 -0.20
C LEU A 189 7.70 -1.33 0.44
N LEU A 190 7.67 -1.06 1.75
CA LEU A 190 6.48 -0.73 2.54
C LEU A 190 6.26 0.79 2.75
N ASP A 191 7.29 1.59 2.46
CA ASP A 191 7.26 3.06 2.52
C ASP A 191 6.73 3.68 1.22
#